data_AF-A0A4R7RYS8-F1
#
_entry.id   AF-A0A4R7RYS8-F1
#
_cell.length_a   1.000
_cell.length_b   1.000
_cell.length_c   1.000
_cell.angle_alpha   90.00
_cell.angle_beta   90.00
_cell.angle_gamma   90.00
#
_symmetry.space_group_name_H-M   'P 1'
#
loop_
_entity.id
_entity.type
_entity.pdbx_description
1 polymer ?
#
loop_
_entity_poly.entity_id
_entity_poly.type
_entity_poly.pdbx_seq_one_letter_code
_entity_poly.pdbx_strand_id
1 'polypeptide(L)'
;MIIWKGRGILILLFVVGGFMLGLAFDSVVLAAWGAVAGAWLFALTVGKTTQRILVDPQTQRPVVFKNAHTLYFIPPKGWAVLLTILALFISFIPRDKLSEDSGPAQTAFKKADSLITSSGKGTVHGNTPQAVSLAKDFAAASKEFRDLFIEKGKDSEFLTYVYLTPTRCVFLLHVPQLRKFSKEAKDTMSEIAWLSAQGLAAKLTPKPSKVALGIRGNILYDRAYIGHPVSNEEDSKGIDQEVKGMDAREVLALLFEPETETPDLAAVAEETPALTEESETPTSTAALEAEPAPSNSPAVELASSEAPPAVEPTSSTVLVEAPVSSLPTPVRDWKDSSGRPMRAAMIRFTNEERSTGEFKREDGQVFEVPLDRFSDEDKQFIQSLSDQ
;
A
#
# COMPACT_ATOMS: atom_id res chain seq x y z
N MET A 1 28.60 -18.83 -16.51
CA MET A 1 28.70 -17.99 -15.31
C MET A 1 28.41 -18.87 -14.09
N ILE A 2 29.42 -19.57 -13.56
CA ILE A 2 29.21 -20.56 -12.48
C ILE A 2 29.40 -19.82 -11.15
N ILE A 3 28.35 -19.15 -10.68
CA ILE A 3 28.32 -18.44 -9.39
C ILE A 3 28.36 -19.43 -8.20
N TRP A 4 28.18 -20.73 -8.50
CA TRP A 4 28.00 -21.79 -7.51
C TRP A 4 28.85 -23.02 -7.88
N LYS A 5 29.94 -23.28 -7.14
CA LYS A 5 30.66 -24.57 -7.19
C LYS A 5 30.68 -25.23 -5.81
N GLY A 6 30.23 -26.49 -5.76
CA GLY A 6 30.28 -27.34 -4.58
C GLY A 6 29.26 -26.97 -3.50
N ARG A 7 29.62 -27.24 -2.24
CA ARG A 7 28.73 -27.12 -1.06
C ARG A 7 28.51 -25.68 -0.58
N GLY A 8 28.95 -24.67 -1.32
CA GLY A 8 28.90 -23.26 -0.91
C GLY A 8 27.49 -22.76 -0.58
N ILE A 9 26.45 -23.26 -1.25
CA ILE A 9 25.05 -22.89 -0.97
C ILE A 9 24.58 -23.29 0.44
N LEU A 10 25.16 -24.33 1.02
CA LEU A 10 24.77 -24.82 2.34
C LEU A 10 25.07 -23.82 3.45
N ILE A 11 26.03 -22.89 3.26
CA ILE A 11 26.29 -21.85 4.27
C ILE A 11 25.05 -20.99 4.51
N LEU A 12 24.25 -20.71 3.48
CA LEU A 12 23.02 -19.92 3.61
C LEU A 12 21.99 -20.64 4.47
N LEU A 13 21.88 -21.97 4.33
CA LEU A 13 20.97 -22.76 5.16
C LEU A 13 21.38 -22.74 6.64
N PHE A 14 22.67 -22.84 6.93
CA PHE A 14 23.18 -22.75 8.30
C PHE A 14 23.00 -21.35 8.90
N VAL A 15 23.23 -20.30 8.10
CA VAL A 15 23.01 -18.90 8.50
C VAL A 15 21.53 -18.65 8.80
N VAL A 16 20.62 -19.06 7.91
CA VAL A 16 19.17 -18.91 8.11
C VAL A 16 18.69 -19.74 9.30
N GLY A 17 19.15 -20.99 9.43
CA GLY A 17 18.81 -21.85 10.57
C GLY A 17 19.27 -21.26 11.90
N GLY A 18 20.50 -20.75 11.96
CA GLY A 18 21.03 -20.06 13.14
C GLY A 18 20.28 -18.78 13.46
N PHE A 19 19.92 -17.99 12.43
CA PHE A 19 19.13 -16.77 12.59
C PHE A 19 17.73 -17.06 13.16
N MET A 20 17.03 -18.03 12.58
CA MET A 20 15.71 -18.45 13.05
C MET A 20 15.74 -18.98 14.48
N LEU A 21 16.80 -19.72 14.86
CA LEU A 21 16.98 -20.19 16.23
C LEU A 21 17.12 -19.03 17.21
N GLY A 22 17.84 -17.95 16.85
CA GLY A 22 17.95 -16.78 17.71
C GLY A 22 16.67 -15.93 17.76
N LEU A 23 15.88 -15.90 16.68
CA LEU A 23 14.55 -15.27 16.69
C LEU A 23 13.56 -15.95 17.65
N ALA A 24 13.73 -17.25 17.92
CA ALA A 24 12.90 -17.95 18.90
C ALA A 24 13.01 -17.39 20.34
N PHE A 25 13.97 -16.49 20.59
CA PHE A 25 14.17 -15.79 21.86
C PHE A 25 13.78 -14.30 21.80
N ASP A 26 12.99 -13.88 20.79
CA ASP A 26 12.53 -12.51 20.58
C ASP A 26 13.65 -11.44 20.63
N SER A 27 14.85 -11.82 20.22
CA SER A 27 16.01 -10.93 20.23
C SER A 27 16.71 -10.91 18.89
N VAL A 28 16.65 -9.77 18.21
CA VAL A 28 17.37 -9.53 16.94
C VAL A 28 18.87 -9.70 17.12
N VAL A 29 19.40 -9.31 18.28
CA VAL A 29 20.82 -9.49 18.62
C VAL A 29 21.15 -10.98 18.71
N LEU A 30 20.34 -11.78 19.43
CA LEU A 30 20.54 -13.24 19.48
C LEU A 30 20.38 -13.90 18.11
N ALA A 31 19.45 -13.44 17.28
CA ALA A 31 19.30 -13.90 15.89
C ALA A 31 20.56 -13.64 15.06
N ALA A 32 21.13 -12.43 15.13
CA ALA A 32 22.38 -12.12 14.45
C ALA A 32 23.54 -13.01 14.93
N TRP A 33 23.68 -13.23 16.24
CA TRP A 33 24.69 -14.14 16.80
C TRP A 33 24.44 -15.61 16.47
N GLY A 34 23.17 -16.04 16.36
CA GLY A 34 22.80 -17.37 15.90
C GLY A 34 23.23 -17.60 14.46
N ALA A 35 23.04 -16.61 13.58
CA ALA A 35 23.51 -16.65 12.20
C ALA A 35 25.05 -16.79 12.11
N VAL A 36 25.77 -16.06 12.97
CA VAL A 36 27.23 -16.15 13.11
C VAL A 36 27.64 -17.55 13.55
N ALA A 37 27.00 -18.10 14.59
CA ALA A 37 27.27 -19.46 15.08
C ALA A 37 27.01 -20.51 13.99
N GLY A 38 25.93 -20.38 13.22
CA GLY A 38 25.62 -21.23 12.07
C GLY A 38 26.72 -21.19 11.00
N ALA A 39 27.17 -19.99 10.62
CA ALA A 39 28.25 -19.82 9.66
C ALA A 39 29.58 -20.44 10.13
N TRP A 40 29.93 -20.26 11.41
CA TRP A 40 31.12 -20.87 12.01
C TRP A 40 31.01 -22.39 12.08
N LEU A 41 29.86 -22.93 12.48
CA LEU A 41 29.60 -24.36 12.51
C LEU A 41 29.76 -24.97 11.11
N PHE A 42 29.22 -24.32 10.09
CA PHE A 42 29.40 -24.74 8.70
C PHE A 42 30.89 -24.71 8.30
N ALA A 43 31.61 -23.62 8.59
CA ALA A 43 33.02 -23.48 8.24
C ALA A 43 33.91 -24.53 8.93
N LEU A 44 33.58 -24.93 10.16
CA LEU A 44 34.32 -25.93 10.94
C LEU A 44 33.99 -27.37 10.53
N THR A 45 32.77 -27.65 10.07
CA THR A 45 32.30 -29.01 9.78
C THR A 45 32.36 -29.32 8.27
N VAL A 46 31.41 -28.76 7.50
CA VAL A 46 31.15 -29.09 6.10
C VAL A 46 32.04 -28.29 5.14
N GLY A 47 32.47 -27.10 5.55
CA GLY A 47 33.25 -26.15 4.74
C GLY A 47 34.74 -26.48 4.60
N LYS A 48 35.24 -27.58 5.18
CA LYS A 48 36.65 -27.96 5.08
C LYS A 48 37.04 -28.19 3.61
N THR A 49 38.09 -27.50 3.16
CA THR A 49 38.65 -27.70 1.82
C THR A 49 39.20 -29.11 1.70
N THR A 50 38.63 -29.91 0.81
CA THR A 50 39.17 -31.24 0.50
C THR A 50 40.31 -31.10 -0.49
N GLN A 51 41.47 -31.65 -0.12
CA GLN A 51 42.61 -31.78 -1.03
C GLN A 51 42.58 -33.19 -1.61
N ARG A 52 42.61 -33.30 -2.94
CA ARG A 52 42.82 -34.57 -3.62
C ARG A 52 44.18 -34.50 -4.30
N ILE A 53 45.08 -35.40 -3.91
CA ILE A 53 46.34 -35.60 -4.60
C ILE A 53 46.03 -36.52 -5.77
N LEU A 54 46.13 -35.99 -6.99
CA LEU A 54 45.96 -36.75 -8.21
C LEU A 54 47.35 -36.89 -8.86
N VAL A 55 47.69 -38.09 -9.32
CA VAL A 55 48.94 -38.29 -10.07
C VAL A 55 48.64 -37.95 -11.52
N ASP A 56 49.38 -37.00 -12.07
CA ASP A 56 49.28 -36.67 -13.49
C ASP A 56 49.83 -37.86 -14.32
N PRO A 57 49.02 -38.48 -15.19
CA PRO A 57 49.42 -39.68 -15.93
C PRO A 57 50.62 -39.45 -16.86
N GLN A 58 50.83 -38.22 -17.34
CA GLN A 58 51.93 -37.93 -18.27
C GLN A 58 53.26 -37.69 -17.56
N THR A 59 53.23 -36.99 -16.43
CA THR A 59 54.44 -36.58 -15.72
C THR A 59 54.75 -37.46 -14.51
N GLN A 60 53.82 -38.32 -14.09
CA GLN A 60 53.87 -39.12 -12.86
C GLN A 60 54.14 -38.28 -11.60
N ARG A 61 53.88 -36.95 -11.66
CA ARG A 61 54.05 -36.05 -10.52
C ARG A 61 52.74 -35.92 -9.75
N PRO A 62 52.79 -35.82 -8.41
CA PRO A 62 51.61 -35.54 -7.61
C PRO A 62 51.16 -34.09 -7.83
N VAL A 63 49.94 -33.91 -8.32
CA VAL A 63 49.28 -32.60 -8.45
C VAL A 63 48.22 -32.49 -7.36
N VAL A 64 48.33 -31.47 -6.51
CA VAL A 64 47.39 -31.22 -5.42
C VAL A 64 46.22 -30.39 -5.94
N PHE A 65 45.08 -31.04 -6.21
CA PHE A 65 43.84 -30.34 -6.53
C PHE A 65 43.14 -29.90 -5.24
N LYS A 66 43.05 -28.58 -5.04
CA LYS A 66 42.30 -27.98 -3.94
C LYS A 66 40.89 -27.65 -4.43
N ASN A 67 39.91 -28.44 -3.99
CA ASN A 67 38.51 -28.13 -4.24
C ASN A 67 38.03 -27.12 -3.20
N ALA A 68 38.25 -25.83 -3.47
CA ALA A 68 37.76 -24.76 -2.62
C ALA A 68 36.24 -24.63 -2.77
N HIS A 69 35.51 -24.80 -1.67
CA HIS A 69 34.11 -24.40 -1.59
C HIS A 69 34.08 -22.88 -1.43
N THR A 70 33.51 -22.17 -2.40
CA THR A 70 33.36 -20.72 -2.35
C THR A 70 31.94 -20.35 -2.70
N LEU A 71 31.39 -19.37 -1.98
CA LEU A 71 30.14 -18.70 -2.31
C LEU A 71 30.54 -17.26 -2.65
N TYR A 72 30.29 -16.82 -3.90
CA TYR A 72 30.76 -15.53 -4.42
C TYR A 72 32.27 -15.33 -4.24
N PHE A 73 33.08 -16.35 -4.50
CA PHE A 73 34.56 -16.33 -4.34
C PHE A 73 35.09 -16.15 -2.91
N ILE A 74 34.20 -16.01 -1.91
CA ILE A 74 34.59 -15.88 -0.51
C ILE A 74 34.60 -17.27 0.15
N PRO A 75 35.70 -17.67 0.82
CA PRO A 75 35.76 -18.93 1.55
C PRO A 75 34.82 -18.90 2.76
N PRO A 76 34.35 -20.06 3.29
CA PRO A 76 33.43 -20.12 4.42
C PRO A 76 33.91 -19.34 5.66
N LYS A 77 35.23 -19.36 5.92
CA LYS A 77 35.84 -18.57 7.01
C LYS A 77 35.68 -17.06 6.79
N GLY A 78 35.75 -16.59 5.55
CA GLY A 78 35.55 -15.18 5.21
C GLY A 78 34.11 -14.72 5.49
N TRP A 79 33.13 -15.55 5.13
CA TRP A 79 31.72 -15.30 5.46
C TRP A 79 31.46 -15.27 6.97
N ALA A 80 32.07 -16.18 7.73
CA ALA A 80 31.93 -16.21 9.18
C ALA A 80 32.48 -14.93 9.83
N VAL A 81 33.65 -14.45 9.38
CA VAL A 81 34.23 -13.17 9.86
C VAL A 81 33.33 -11.98 9.49
N LEU A 82 32.86 -11.90 8.24
CA LEU A 82 31.98 -10.81 7.78
C LEU A 82 30.70 -10.73 8.61
N LEU A 83 30.03 -11.88 8.83
CA LEU A 83 28.82 -11.93 9.66
C LEU A 83 29.12 -11.59 11.12
N THR A 84 30.30 -11.95 11.64
CA THR A 84 30.71 -11.58 13.00
C THR A 84 30.84 -10.06 13.15
N ILE A 85 31.46 -9.38 12.17
CA ILE A 85 31.57 -7.92 12.14
C ILE A 85 30.17 -7.29 12.08
N LEU A 86 29.27 -7.82 11.25
CA LEU A 86 27.90 -7.34 11.15
C LEU A 86 27.13 -7.52 12.47
N ALA A 87 27.25 -8.69 13.12
CA ALA A 87 26.59 -8.95 14.41
C ALA A 87 27.14 -8.05 15.53
N LEU A 88 28.46 -7.79 15.53
CA LEU A 88 29.06 -6.80 16.44
C LEU A 88 28.46 -5.42 16.20
N PHE A 89 28.39 -4.96 14.94
CA PHE A 89 27.79 -3.67 14.61
C PHE A 89 26.34 -3.56 15.10
N ILE A 90 25.51 -4.59 14.85
CA ILE A 90 24.13 -4.66 15.34
C ILE A 90 24.07 -4.62 16.89
N SER A 91 25.04 -5.25 17.56
CA SER A 91 25.11 -5.27 19.04
C SER A 91 25.45 -3.91 19.65
N PHE A 92 26.08 -3.00 18.88
CA PHE A 92 26.41 -1.64 19.31
C PHE A 92 25.33 -0.61 18.95
N ILE A 93 24.30 -0.99 18.19
CA ILE A 93 23.15 -0.11 17.97
C ILE A 93 22.45 0.06 19.33
N PRO A 94 22.25 1.30 19.83
CA PRO A 94 21.62 1.55 21.11
C PRO A 94 20.29 0.80 21.18
N ARG A 95 20.13 -0.06 22.20
CA ARG A 95 18.89 -0.83 22.37
C ARG A 95 17.68 0.10 22.48
N ASP A 96 17.85 1.28 23.05
CA ASP A 96 16.80 2.29 23.17
C ASP A 96 16.25 2.77 21.81
N LYS A 97 16.98 2.52 20.71
CA LYS A 97 16.50 2.74 19.32
C LYS A 97 15.88 1.50 18.67
N LEU A 98 16.08 0.31 19.25
CA LEU A 98 15.63 -1.00 18.73
C LEU A 98 14.43 -1.54 19.52
N SER A 99 14.46 -1.41 20.84
CA SER A 99 13.31 -1.43 21.73
C SER A 99 12.89 0.01 21.91
N GLU A 100 12.20 0.54 20.90
CA GLU A 100 11.32 1.69 21.05
C GLU A 100 10.48 1.43 22.30
N ASP A 101 10.83 2.08 23.41
CA ASP A 101 10.09 2.02 24.68
C ASP A 101 8.71 2.56 24.36
N SER A 102 7.85 1.66 23.90
CA SER A 102 6.58 2.03 23.32
C SER A 102 5.70 2.50 24.46
N GLY A 103 5.74 3.81 24.70
CA GLY A 103 4.86 4.50 25.62
C GLY A 103 3.41 4.05 25.39
N PRO A 104 2.52 4.33 26.35
CA PRO A 104 1.15 3.83 26.31
C PRO A 104 0.46 4.11 24.96
N ALA A 105 0.75 5.26 24.34
CA ALA A 105 0.32 5.62 22.99
C ALA A 105 0.73 4.61 21.92
N GLN A 106 2.03 4.30 21.83
CA GLN A 106 2.54 3.35 20.84
C GLN A 106 2.04 1.93 21.09
N THR A 107 1.88 1.53 22.35
CA THR A 107 1.33 0.20 22.67
C THR A 107 -0.15 0.11 22.24
N ALA A 108 -0.94 1.15 22.48
CA ALA A 108 -2.32 1.23 22.01
C ALA A 108 -2.40 1.24 20.48
N PHE A 109 -1.53 1.99 19.80
CA PHE A 109 -1.43 2.00 18.35
C PHE A 109 -1.02 0.63 17.79
N LYS A 110 0.02 -0.02 18.34
CA LYS A 110 0.45 -1.37 17.92
C LYS A 110 -0.68 -2.38 18.06
N LYS A 111 -1.48 -2.28 19.13
CA LYS A 111 -2.68 -3.11 19.32
C LYS A 111 -3.71 -2.85 18.22
N ALA A 112 -4.05 -1.59 17.95
CA ALA A 112 -4.98 -1.22 16.88
C ALA A 112 -4.49 -1.66 15.49
N ASP A 113 -3.23 -1.42 15.17
CA ASP A 113 -2.58 -1.77 13.91
C ASP A 113 -2.54 -3.29 13.69
N SER A 114 -2.38 -4.08 14.76
CA SER A 114 -2.45 -5.55 14.69
C SER A 114 -3.84 -6.06 14.29
N LEU A 115 -4.92 -5.37 14.69
CA LEU A 115 -6.29 -5.77 14.39
C LEU A 115 -6.63 -5.57 12.90
N ILE A 116 -6.04 -4.58 12.25
CA ILE A 116 -6.21 -4.32 10.81
C ILE A 116 -5.15 -5.01 9.94
N THR A 117 -4.31 -5.89 10.50
CA THR A 117 -3.31 -6.63 9.73
C THR A 117 -3.87 -7.92 9.14
N SER A 118 -4.87 -8.52 9.79
CA SER A 118 -5.47 -9.79 9.36
C SER A 118 -6.97 -9.80 9.62
N SER A 119 -7.74 -10.38 8.71
CA SER A 119 -9.19 -10.51 8.82
C SER A 119 -9.66 -11.54 9.86
N GLY A 120 -8.74 -12.27 10.50
CA GLY A 120 -9.06 -13.37 11.42
C GLY A 120 -9.85 -12.96 12.66
N LYS A 121 -9.88 -11.67 13.01
CA LYS A 121 -10.63 -11.11 14.14
C LYS A 121 -11.86 -10.30 13.71
N GLY A 122 -12.21 -10.31 12.43
CA GLY A 122 -13.23 -9.46 11.84
C GLY A 122 -12.64 -8.28 11.06
N THR A 123 -13.50 -7.53 10.40
CA THR A 123 -13.14 -6.43 9.49
C THR A 123 -13.36 -5.04 10.05
N VAL A 124 -14.09 -4.94 11.15
CA VAL A 124 -14.46 -3.68 11.79
C VAL A 124 -14.07 -3.76 13.25
N HIS A 125 -13.28 -2.78 13.71
CA HIS A 125 -12.74 -2.72 15.05
C HIS A 125 -12.82 -1.31 15.62
N GLY A 126 -12.80 -1.18 16.95
CA GLY A 126 -12.73 0.11 17.62
C GLY A 126 -12.43 -0.03 19.11
N ASN A 127 -12.03 1.07 19.75
CA ASN A 127 -11.77 1.10 21.20
C ASN A 127 -13.06 1.17 22.04
N THR A 128 -14.14 1.73 21.49
CA THR A 128 -15.48 1.82 22.13
C THR A 128 -16.56 1.24 21.20
N PRO A 129 -17.77 0.89 21.71
CA PRO A 129 -18.88 0.42 20.87
C PRO A 129 -19.28 1.44 19.78
N GLN A 130 -19.24 2.73 20.12
CA GLN A 130 -19.49 3.81 19.17
C GLN A 130 -18.40 3.90 18.10
N ALA A 131 -17.14 3.68 18.46
CA ALA A 131 -16.05 3.60 17.49
C ALA A 131 -16.24 2.42 16.52
N VAL A 132 -16.75 1.28 17.00
CA VAL A 132 -17.06 0.11 16.15
C VAL A 132 -18.18 0.44 15.15
N SER A 133 -19.25 1.14 15.55
CA SER A 133 -20.28 1.56 14.60
C SER A 133 -19.73 2.55 13.56
N LEU A 134 -18.91 3.52 13.97
CA LEU A 134 -18.25 4.43 13.03
C LEU A 134 -17.33 3.71 12.06
N ALA A 135 -16.56 2.73 12.54
CA ALA A 135 -15.69 1.92 11.70
C ALA A 135 -16.49 1.14 10.66
N LYS A 136 -17.69 0.64 11.03
CA LYS A 136 -18.61 -0.05 10.10
C LYS A 136 -19.10 0.87 9.00
N ASP A 137 -19.59 2.06 9.37
CA ASP A 137 -20.09 3.04 8.41
C ASP A 137 -18.96 3.54 7.49
N PHE A 138 -17.77 3.72 8.06
CA PHE A 138 -16.58 4.10 7.32
C PHE A 138 -16.13 3.02 6.32
N ALA A 139 -16.16 1.76 6.73
CA ALA A 139 -15.84 0.63 5.85
C ALA A 139 -16.84 0.52 4.69
N ALA A 140 -18.14 0.74 4.97
CA ALA A 140 -19.19 0.73 3.95
C ALA A 140 -19.00 1.85 2.92
N ALA A 141 -18.79 3.09 3.37
CA ALA A 141 -18.53 4.24 2.50
C ALA A 141 -17.27 4.04 1.63
N SER A 142 -16.20 3.52 2.23
CA SER A 142 -14.95 3.24 1.51
C SER A 142 -15.14 2.14 0.45
N LYS A 143 -15.94 1.10 0.75
CA LYS A 143 -16.22 0.01 -0.18
C LYS A 143 -17.06 0.48 -1.38
N GLU A 144 -18.10 1.26 -1.14
CA GLU A 144 -18.92 1.86 -2.20
C GLU A 144 -18.05 2.68 -3.16
N PHE A 145 -17.15 3.50 -2.62
CA PHE A 145 -16.22 4.26 -3.44
C PHE A 145 -15.29 3.37 -4.28
N ARG A 146 -14.72 2.32 -3.69
CA ARG A 146 -13.86 1.38 -4.44
C ARG A 146 -14.62 0.82 -5.63
N ASP A 147 -15.85 0.38 -5.41
CA ASP A 147 -16.65 -0.31 -6.43
C ASP A 147 -17.07 0.64 -7.57
N LEU A 148 -17.09 1.95 -7.33
CA LEU A 148 -17.39 2.98 -8.34
C LEU A 148 -16.17 3.40 -9.18
N PHE A 149 -14.98 3.51 -8.58
CA PHE A 149 -13.82 4.16 -9.22
C PHE A 149 -12.66 3.23 -9.55
N ILE A 150 -12.63 2.01 -9.01
CA ILE A 150 -11.56 1.05 -9.23
C ILE A 150 -12.17 -0.21 -9.82
N GLU A 151 -11.59 -0.68 -10.93
CA GLU A 151 -12.02 -1.92 -11.59
C GLU A 151 -12.22 -3.05 -10.57
N LYS A 152 -13.28 -3.84 -10.76
CA LYS A 152 -13.66 -4.96 -9.87
C LYS A 152 -12.49 -5.93 -9.69
N GLY A 153 -11.72 -5.71 -8.63
CA GLY A 153 -10.77 -6.68 -8.10
C GLY A 153 -11.51 -7.81 -7.39
N LYS A 154 -10.75 -8.79 -6.88
CA LYS A 154 -11.31 -9.79 -5.97
C LYS A 154 -11.95 -9.08 -4.77
N ASP A 155 -13.16 -9.53 -4.41
CA ASP A 155 -13.90 -9.08 -3.23
C ASP A 155 -13.04 -9.23 -1.98
N SER A 156 -12.32 -8.17 -1.65
CA SER A 156 -11.48 -8.10 -0.48
C SER A 156 -12.08 -7.05 0.44
N GLU A 157 -12.41 -7.46 1.65
CA GLU A 157 -13.00 -6.56 2.63
C GLU A 157 -11.93 -5.59 3.15
N PHE A 158 -12.30 -4.34 3.36
CA PHE A 158 -11.44 -3.37 4.00
C PHE A 158 -11.45 -3.61 5.51
N LEU A 159 -10.26 -3.66 6.12
CA LEU A 159 -10.13 -3.76 7.57
C LEU A 159 -10.05 -2.35 8.13
N THR A 160 -10.96 -2.02 9.04
CA THR A 160 -11.06 -0.68 9.62
C THR A 160 -10.92 -0.74 11.12
N TYR A 161 -10.24 0.25 11.68
CA TYR A 161 -10.18 0.49 13.12
C TYR A 161 -10.43 1.96 13.39
N VAL A 162 -11.29 2.26 14.36
CA VAL A 162 -11.50 3.64 14.84
C VAL A 162 -11.08 3.74 16.30
N TYR A 163 -10.21 4.72 16.58
CA TYR A 163 -9.87 5.14 17.94
C TYR A 163 -10.63 6.43 18.23
N LEU A 164 -11.58 6.36 19.16
CA LEU A 164 -12.41 7.50 19.54
C LEU A 164 -12.10 7.93 20.98
N THR A 165 -11.84 9.22 21.14
CA THR A 165 -11.69 9.93 22.41
C THR A 165 -12.53 11.21 22.37
N PRO A 166 -12.80 11.88 23.49
CA PRO A 166 -13.52 13.16 23.51
C PRO A 166 -12.90 14.21 22.59
N THR A 167 -11.55 14.30 22.53
CA THR A 167 -10.88 15.32 21.72
C THR A 167 -10.41 14.82 20.35
N ARG A 168 -10.25 13.50 20.15
CA ARG A 168 -9.63 12.95 18.93
C ARG A 168 -10.42 11.77 18.35
N CYS A 169 -10.48 11.71 17.03
CA CYS A 169 -10.98 10.57 16.29
C CYS A 169 -9.96 10.12 15.24
N VAL A 170 -9.42 8.91 15.37
CA VAL A 170 -8.41 8.36 14.46
C VAL A 170 -8.99 7.17 13.71
N PHE A 171 -9.01 7.25 12.38
CA PHE A 171 -9.42 6.18 11.47
C PHE A 171 -8.17 5.49 10.93
N LEU A 172 -8.12 4.16 10.99
CA LEU A 172 -7.12 3.35 10.31
C LEU A 172 -7.83 2.47 9.28
N LEU A 173 -7.41 2.56 8.02
CA LEU A 173 -7.96 1.85 6.88
C LEU A 173 -6.90 0.94 6.26
N HIS A 174 -7.11 -0.36 6.29
CA HIS A 174 -6.30 -1.31 5.53
C HIS A 174 -6.95 -1.58 4.16
N VAL A 175 -6.23 -1.24 3.10
CA VAL A 175 -6.63 -1.47 1.72
C VAL A 175 -5.83 -2.65 1.15
N PRO A 176 -6.46 -3.82 0.95
CA PRO A 176 -5.79 -4.98 0.37
C PRO A 176 -5.23 -4.67 -1.02
N GLN A 177 -4.01 -5.11 -1.27
CA GLN A 177 -3.36 -4.95 -2.58
C GLN A 177 -3.17 -3.48 -3.04
N LEU A 178 -3.18 -2.50 -2.12
CA LEU A 178 -2.95 -1.08 -2.41
C LEU A 178 -1.72 -0.84 -3.30
N ARG A 179 -0.68 -1.68 -3.21
CA ARG A 179 0.53 -1.61 -4.06
C ARG A 179 0.26 -1.76 -5.56
N LYS A 180 -0.86 -2.36 -5.96
CA LYS A 180 -1.23 -2.57 -7.36
C LYS A 180 -2.00 -1.40 -7.95
N PHE A 181 -2.45 -0.46 -7.11
CA PHE A 181 -3.23 0.68 -7.55
C PHE A 181 -2.30 1.68 -8.22
N SER A 182 -2.80 2.34 -9.29
CA SER A 182 -2.09 3.48 -9.87
C SER A 182 -1.95 4.59 -8.82
N LYS A 183 -0.98 5.48 -9.04
CA LYS A 183 -0.77 6.62 -8.14
C LYS A 183 -2.05 7.47 -8.00
N GLU A 184 -2.72 7.73 -9.11
CA GLU A 184 -4.00 8.45 -9.14
C GLU A 184 -5.08 7.74 -8.34
N ALA A 185 -5.26 6.42 -8.52
CA ALA A 185 -6.27 5.66 -7.77
C ALA A 185 -6.00 5.69 -6.26
N LYS A 186 -4.72 5.70 -5.84
CA LYS A 186 -4.35 5.86 -4.42
C LYS A 186 -4.68 7.27 -3.92
N ASP A 187 -4.35 8.29 -4.69
CA ASP A 187 -4.61 9.69 -4.31
C ASP A 187 -6.11 9.93 -4.16
N THR A 188 -6.92 9.50 -5.14
CA THR A 188 -8.39 9.64 -5.11
C THR A 188 -9.03 8.83 -3.97
N MET A 189 -8.63 7.56 -3.78
CA MET A 189 -9.10 6.73 -2.66
C MET A 189 -8.82 7.40 -1.31
N SER A 190 -7.65 8.02 -1.21
CA SER A 190 -7.24 8.66 0.02
C SER A 190 -8.02 9.92 0.33
N GLU A 191 -8.25 10.75 -0.68
CA GLU A 191 -9.06 11.95 -0.56
C GLU A 191 -10.48 11.61 -0.13
N ILE A 192 -11.07 10.56 -0.71
CA ILE A 192 -12.46 10.20 -0.40
C ILE A 192 -12.59 9.47 0.93
N ALA A 193 -11.59 8.66 1.30
CA ALA A 193 -11.49 8.14 2.66
C ALA A 193 -11.39 9.30 3.67
N TRP A 194 -10.63 10.36 3.36
CA TRP A 194 -10.53 11.53 4.24
C TRP A 194 -11.86 12.28 4.38
N LEU A 195 -12.55 12.55 3.26
CA LEU A 195 -13.87 13.19 3.27
C LEU A 195 -14.89 12.36 4.06
N SER A 196 -14.87 11.04 3.90
CA SER A 196 -15.74 10.12 4.65
C SER A 196 -15.45 10.15 6.15
N ALA A 197 -14.17 10.14 6.53
CA ALA A 197 -13.76 10.25 7.93
C ALA A 197 -14.22 11.57 8.56
N GLN A 198 -14.11 12.69 7.84
CA GLN A 198 -14.62 13.98 8.31
C GLN A 198 -16.13 14.00 8.45
N GLY A 199 -16.87 13.52 7.46
CA GLY A 199 -18.33 13.48 7.50
C GLY A 199 -18.88 12.62 8.65
N LEU A 200 -18.17 11.55 9.01
CA LEU A 200 -18.52 10.72 10.17
C LEU A 200 -18.11 11.38 11.49
N ALA A 201 -16.92 12.00 11.56
CA ALA A 201 -16.47 12.70 12.76
C ALA A 201 -17.33 13.93 13.08
N ALA A 202 -17.82 14.65 12.07
CA ALA A 202 -18.68 15.83 12.24
C ALA A 202 -20.05 15.50 12.85
N LYS A 203 -20.52 14.26 12.73
CA LYS A 203 -21.80 13.79 13.32
C LYS A 203 -21.69 13.44 14.80
N LEU A 204 -20.49 13.43 15.38
CA LEU A 204 -20.28 13.04 16.77
C LEU A 204 -20.61 14.17 17.74
N THR A 205 -21.17 13.79 18.89
CA THR A 205 -21.46 14.67 20.02
C THR A 205 -20.82 14.07 21.27
N PRO A 206 -19.74 14.66 21.83
CA PRO A 206 -19.09 15.90 21.42
C PRO A 206 -18.32 15.79 20.10
N LYS A 207 -18.16 16.92 19.41
CA LYS A 207 -17.38 17.01 18.18
C LYS A 207 -15.88 16.93 18.53
N PRO A 208 -15.11 15.96 17.99
CA PRO A 208 -13.68 15.88 18.27
C PRO A 208 -12.95 17.09 17.70
N SER A 209 -11.95 17.62 18.40
CA SER A 209 -11.14 18.74 17.92
C SER A 209 -10.15 18.31 16.85
N LYS A 210 -9.72 17.04 16.87
CA LYS A 210 -8.72 16.49 15.94
C LYS A 210 -9.22 15.21 15.27
N VAL A 211 -9.08 15.15 13.95
CA VAL A 211 -9.36 13.96 13.14
C VAL A 211 -8.08 13.51 12.47
N ALA A 212 -7.84 12.20 12.44
CA ALA A 212 -6.74 11.64 11.68
C ALA A 212 -7.17 10.40 10.90
N LEU A 213 -6.54 10.18 9.76
CA LEU A 213 -6.77 9.02 8.91
C LEU A 213 -5.43 8.42 8.50
N GLY A 214 -5.24 7.13 8.75
CA GLY A 214 -4.12 6.34 8.26
C GLY A 214 -4.55 5.33 7.22
N ILE A 215 -3.92 5.35 6.04
CA ILE A 215 -4.20 4.40 4.96
C ILE A 215 -3.03 3.44 4.85
N ARG A 216 -3.31 2.16 5.06
CA ARG A 216 -2.32 1.09 5.16
C ARG A 216 -2.48 0.10 4.00
N GLY A 217 -1.38 -0.22 3.34
CA GLY A 217 -1.29 -1.38 2.44
C GLY A 217 -0.94 -2.67 3.19
N ASN A 218 -0.50 -3.70 2.48
CA ASN A 218 -0.15 -4.97 3.12
C ASN A 218 1.08 -4.90 4.03
N ILE A 219 2.03 -3.99 3.75
CA ILE A 219 3.32 -3.94 4.44
C ILE A 219 3.47 -2.65 5.26
N LEU A 220 3.06 -1.52 4.68
CA LEU A 220 3.37 -0.19 5.18
C LEU A 220 2.20 0.77 4.96
N TYR A 221 2.19 1.84 5.73
CA TYR A 221 1.30 2.97 5.51
C TYR A 221 1.71 3.69 4.23
N ASP A 222 0.71 4.00 3.40
CA ASP A 222 0.91 4.76 2.17
C ASP A 222 0.88 6.26 2.50
N ARG A 223 -0.09 6.69 3.32
CA ARG A 223 -0.18 8.05 3.85
C ARG A 223 -1.01 8.16 5.13
N ALA A 224 -0.85 9.29 5.80
CA ALA A 224 -1.70 9.75 6.89
C ALA A 224 -2.14 11.20 6.66
N TYR A 225 -3.38 11.51 7.05
CA TYR A 225 -3.91 12.85 7.17
C TYR A 225 -4.21 13.16 8.63
N ILE A 226 -3.94 14.39 9.03
CA ILE A 226 -4.30 14.94 10.31
C ILE A 226 -4.95 16.30 10.05
N GLY A 227 -6.04 16.56 10.75
CA GLY A 227 -6.81 17.77 10.56
C GLY A 227 -7.84 17.98 11.66
N HIS A 228 -8.82 18.81 11.36
CA HIS A 228 -9.97 19.10 12.20
C HIS A 228 -11.25 18.86 11.41
N PRO A 229 -12.37 18.52 12.05
CA PRO A 229 -13.61 18.25 11.33
C PRO A 229 -14.21 19.57 10.84
N VAL A 230 -14.36 19.69 9.52
CA VAL A 230 -14.96 20.87 8.88
C VAL A 230 -16.49 20.81 8.98
N SER A 231 -17.11 21.91 9.42
CA SER A 231 -18.58 22.04 9.44
C SER A 231 -19.16 22.69 8.18
N ASN A 232 -18.36 23.48 7.46
CA ASN A 232 -18.81 24.32 6.35
C ASN A 232 -18.08 23.92 5.06
N GLU A 233 -18.82 23.82 3.94
CA GLU A 233 -18.28 23.39 2.64
C GLU A 233 -17.16 24.30 2.08
N GLU A 234 -16.96 25.50 2.63
CA GLU A 234 -15.97 26.48 2.15
C GLU A 234 -14.52 26.18 2.57
N ASP A 235 -14.29 25.51 3.70
CA ASP A 235 -12.94 25.14 4.17
C ASP A 235 -12.48 23.85 3.48
N SER A 236 -12.05 24.01 2.23
CA SER A 236 -12.07 22.98 1.21
C SER A 236 -11.43 21.61 1.52
N LYS A 237 -10.63 21.42 2.58
CA LYS A 237 -10.17 20.07 2.98
C LYS A 237 -10.01 19.79 4.48
N GLY A 238 -9.92 20.78 5.36
CA GLY A 238 -9.72 20.54 6.81
C GLY A 238 -8.43 19.78 7.17
N ILE A 239 -7.45 19.71 6.28
CA ILE A 239 -6.18 18.99 6.48
C ILE A 239 -5.15 19.97 7.03
N ASP A 240 -4.63 19.70 8.23
CA ASP A 240 -3.54 20.45 8.85
C ASP A 240 -2.18 19.88 8.45
N GLN A 241 -2.09 18.55 8.34
CA GLN A 241 -0.86 17.84 8.02
C GLN A 241 -1.13 16.61 7.16
N GLU A 242 -0.33 16.45 6.11
CA GLU A 242 -0.28 15.25 5.28
C GLU A 242 1.11 14.62 5.36
N VAL A 243 1.17 13.32 5.64
CA VAL A 243 2.42 12.56 5.77
C VAL A 243 2.37 11.36 4.83
N LYS A 244 3.40 11.18 3.99
CA LYS A 244 3.49 10.06 3.05
C LYS A 244 4.54 9.05 3.50
N GLY A 245 4.32 7.77 3.19
CA GLY A 245 5.30 6.71 3.38
C GLY A 245 5.46 6.24 4.82
N MET A 246 6.70 5.90 5.20
CA MET A 246 6.99 5.19 6.45
C MET A 246 6.70 6.03 7.70
N ASP A 247 6.88 7.35 7.62
CA ASP A 247 6.71 8.28 8.74
C ASP A 247 5.24 8.41 9.17
N ALA A 248 4.29 8.06 8.30
CA ALA A 248 2.87 8.09 8.60
C ALA A 248 2.53 7.23 9.83
N ARG A 249 3.23 6.11 10.01
CA ARG A 249 3.02 5.20 11.14
C ARG A 249 3.37 5.86 12.47
N GLU A 250 4.52 6.53 12.54
CA GLU A 250 5.02 7.17 13.77
C GLU A 250 4.11 8.33 14.17
N VAL A 251 3.72 9.15 13.19
CA VAL A 251 2.82 10.28 13.40
C VAL A 251 1.44 9.85 13.89
N LEU A 252 0.88 8.75 13.35
CA LEU A 252 -0.38 8.18 13.83
C LEU A 252 -0.25 7.62 15.25
N ALA A 253 0.88 6.98 15.58
CA ALA A 253 1.08 6.37 16.90
C ALA A 253 1.04 7.39 18.04
N LEU A 254 1.47 8.62 17.80
CA LEU A 254 1.42 9.72 18.78
C LEU A 254 -0.03 10.13 19.15
N LEU A 255 -1.00 9.84 18.28
CA LEU A 255 -2.40 10.21 18.52
C LEU A 255 -3.15 9.25 19.45
N PHE A 256 -2.56 8.08 19.76
CA PHE A 256 -3.14 7.04 20.61
C PHE A 256 -2.82 7.21 22.10
N GLU A 257 -2.25 8.36 22.48
CA GLU A 257 -1.98 8.68 23.88
C GLU A 257 -3.30 8.68 24.67
N PRO A 258 -3.38 7.91 25.78
CA PRO A 258 -4.57 7.94 26.61
C PRO A 258 -4.72 9.36 27.14
N GLU A 259 -5.90 9.96 26.95
CA GLU A 259 -6.23 11.19 27.66
C GLU A 259 -6.11 10.86 29.14
N THR A 260 -5.07 11.42 29.77
CA THR A 260 -4.94 11.35 31.21
C THR A 260 -6.06 12.24 31.70
N GLU A 261 -7.17 11.62 32.13
CA GLU A 261 -8.38 12.27 32.61
C GLU A 261 -7.95 13.47 33.43
N THR A 262 -8.01 14.65 32.82
CA THR A 262 -7.57 15.86 33.50
C THR A 262 -8.64 16.08 34.57
N PRO A 263 -8.35 15.99 35.88
CA PRO A 263 -9.38 15.86 36.92
C PRO A 263 -10.27 17.10 37.13
N ASP A 264 -10.37 18.01 36.15
CA ASP A 264 -10.54 19.43 36.45
C ASP A 264 -11.87 20.06 36.00
N LEU A 265 -12.92 19.26 35.79
CA LEU A 265 -14.27 19.81 35.58
C LEU A 265 -15.41 19.07 36.31
N ALA A 266 -15.17 17.88 36.87
CA ALA A 266 -16.17 17.22 37.72
C ALA A 266 -16.25 17.83 39.13
N ALA A 267 -15.22 18.56 39.58
CA ALA A 267 -15.19 19.16 40.91
C ALA A 267 -15.94 20.50 41.05
N VAL A 268 -16.49 21.06 39.96
CA VAL A 268 -17.20 22.36 39.99
C VAL A 268 -18.73 22.21 39.90
N ALA A 269 -19.25 21.00 39.65
CA ALA A 269 -20.68 20.77 39.45
C ALA A 269 -21.42 20.17 40.68
N GLU A 270 -20.74 19.90 41.80
CA GLU A 270 -21.34 19.21 42.95
C GLU A 270 -21.44 20.06 44.24
N GLU A 271 -21.58 21.38 44.12
CA GLU A 271 -22.23 22.22 45.16
C GLU A 271 -23.59 22.71 44.65
N THR A 272 -24.55 21.79 44.48
CA THR A 272 -25.98 22.14 44.53
C THR A 272 -26.57 21.48 45.77
N PRO A 273 -27.04 22.24 46.77
CA PRO A 273 -27.57 21.69 47.99
C PRO A 273 -28.87 20.93 47.72
N ALA A 274 -28.95 19.76 48.34
CA ALA A 274 -30.08 18.84 48.33
C ALA A 274 -31.43 19.53 48.62
N LEU A 275 -32.40 19.29 47.73
CA LEU A 275 -33.82 19.28 48.08
C LEU A 275 -34.46 18.00 47.54
N THR A 276 -34.68 17.09 48.48
CA THR A 276 -35.83 16.18 48.64
C THR A 276 -36.95 16.25 47.60
N GLU A 277 -37.31 15.10 47.00
CA GLU A 277 -38.68 14.50 46.93
C GLU A 277 -38.66 13.22 46.06
N GLU A 278 -38.94 12.07 46.68
CA GLU A 278 -40.09 11.16 46.40
C GLU A 278 -40.15 10.58 44.97
N SER A 279 -39.78 9.31 44.78
CA SER A 279 -40.66 8.13 44.91
C SER A 279 -41.74 8.05 43.82
N GLU A 280 -41.53 7.20 42.80
CA GLU A 280 -42.45 6.10 42.44
C GLU A 280 -42.05 5.41 41.10
N THR A 281 -41.82 4.10 41.19
CA THR A 281 -41.96 3.08 40.13
C THR A 281 -43.45 2.63 40.05
N PRO A 282 -43.93 1.74 39.13
CA PRO A 282 -43.33 1.01 37.99
C PRO A 282 -44.30 0.85 36.75
N THR A 283 -44.02 -0.11 35.84
CA THR A 283 -44.97 -0.95 35.01
C THR A 283 -44.83 -0.76 33.47
N SER A 284 -44.21 -1.68 32.71
CA SER A 284 -44.70 -2.96 32.10
C SER A 284 -45.40 -2.81 30.73
N THR A 285 -45.31 -3.88 29.89
CA THR A 285 -46.03 -4.21 28.62
C THR A 285 -45.14 -4.06 27.37
N ALA A 286 -44.61 -5.09 26.69
CA ALA A 286 -45.14 -6.34 26.08
C ALA A 286 -45.69 -6.20 24.64
N ALA A 287 -45.01 -6.89 23.71
CA ALA A 287 -45.52 -7.72 22.60
C ALA A 287 -45.96 -7.13 21.22
N LEU A 288 -45.87 -8.05 20.23
CA LEU A 288 -46.25 -8.07 18.80
C LEU A 288 -45.23 -7.48 17.80
N GLU A 289 -44.58 -8.23 16.89
CA GLU A 289 -45.00 -9.30 15.95
C GLU A 289 -45.91 -8.81 14.81
N ALA A 290 -45.32 -8.59 13.62
CA ALA A 290 -45.98 -8.72 12.32
C ALA A 290 -44.95 -8.72 11.17
N GLU A 291 -44.81 -9.87 10.51
CA GLU A 291 -44.39 -10.03 9.10
C GLU A 291 -45.62 -9.75 8.20
N PRO A 292 -45.47 -9.30 6.93
CA PRO A 292 -45.36 -10.27 5.83
C PRO A 292 -44.57 -9.80 4.56
N ALA A 293 -43.86 -10.75 3.94
CA ALA A 293 -43.94 -11.23 2.53
C ALA A 293 -44.21 -10.29 1.29
N PRO A 294 -43.83 -10.76 0.06
CA PRO A 294 -43.23 -9.96 -1.01
C PRO A 294 -44.16 -9.64 -2.20
N SER A 295 -43.71 -8.74 -3.11
CA SER A 295 -44.39 -8.48 -4.39
C SER A 295 -43.41 -8.38 -5.58
N ASN A 296 -43.93 -8.81 -6.72
CA ASN A 296 -43.32 -9.31 -7.96
C ASN A 296 -43.00 -8.25 -9.04
N SER A 297 -41.92 -8.50 -9.81
CA SER A 297 -41.79 -8.44 -11.30
C SER A 297 -41.99 -7.09 -12.06
N PRO A 298 -41.66 -6.98 -13.38
CA PRO A 298 -40.81 -7.80 -14.27
C PRO A 298 -39.76 -6.99 -15.09
N ALA A 299 -38.92 -7.77 -15.79
CA ALA A 299 -37.99 -7.39 -16.84
C ALA A 299 -38.66 -6.84 -18.12
N VAL A 300 -37.96 -5.94 -18.81
CA VAL A 300 -38.22 -5.57 -20.22
C VAL A 300 -36.94 -5.74 -21.01
N GLU A 301 -37.03 -6.66 -21.97
CA GLU A 301 -36.08 -7.04 -23.00
C GLU A 301 -36.57 -6.43 -24.31
N LEU A 302 -35.73 -5.72 -25.05
CA LEU A 302 -36.04 -5.28 -26.42
C LEU A 302 -34.77 -5.31 -27.28
N ALA A 303 -34.83 -6.21 -28.26
CA ALA A 303 -33.88 -6.45 -29.32
C ALA A 303 -34.19 -5.61 -30.57
N SER A 304 -33.17 -5.35 -31.39
CA SER A 304 -33.22 -5.11 -32.84
C SER A 304 -31.75 -4.99 -33.29
N SER A 305 -31.11 -5.90 -34.04
CA SER A 305 -31.42 -6.53 -35.34
C SER A 305 -31.65 -5.53 -36.46
N GLU A 306 -30.61 -5.24 -37.24
CA GLU A 306 -30.71 -5.23 -38.72
C GLU A 306 -29.32 -5.31 -39.38
N ALA A 307 -29.22 -6.15 -40.40
CA ALA A 307 -28.09 -6.33 -41.31
C ALA A 307 -28.66 -6.47 -42.74
N PRO A 308 -27.81 -6.65 -43.77
CA PRO A 308 -27.21 -5.67 -44.68
C PRO A 308 -27.99 -5.54 -46.02
N PRO A 309 -27.48 -4.76 -47.00
CA PRO A 309 -27.11 -5.44 -48.24
C PRO A 309 -25.85 -4.89 -48.95
N ALA A 310 -25.25 -5.78 -49.74
CA ALA A 310 -24.14 -5.55 -50.65
C ALA A 310 -24.63 -5.18 -52.05
N VAL A 311 -23.99 -4.21 -52.73
CA VAL A 311 -23.91 -4.10 -54.20
C VAL A 311 -22.68 -3.23 -54.59
N GLU A 312 -21.69 -3.83 -55.27
CA GLU A 312 -20.76 -3.15 -56.21
C GLU A 312 -21.48 -2.92 -57.57
N PRO A 313 -21.05 -2.09 -58.56
CA PRO A 313 -19.68 -1.58 -58.82
C PRO A 313 -19.60 -0.14 -59.43
N THR A 314 -18.39 0.21 -59.87
CA THR A 314 -18.00 1.07 -61.00
C THR A 314 -17.63 2.55 -60.78
N SER A 315 -16.43 2.83 -61.33
CA SER A 315 -16.00 4.05 -62.03
C SER A 315 -15.15 5.08 -61.28
N SER A 316 -13.88 5.05 -61.66
CA SER A 316 -12.85 6.08 -61.59
C SER A 316 -13.37 7.50 -61.83
N THR A 317 -12.96 8.45 -60.99
CA THR A 317 -12.55 9.82 -61.38
C THR A 317 -11.74 10.45 -60.24
N VAL A 318 -10.69 11.16 -60.64
CA VAL A 318 -9.63 11.81 -59.88
C VAL A 318 -10.14 12.92 -58.95
N LEU A 319 -9.69 12.93 -57.69
CA LEU A 319 -9.59 14.12 -56.84
C LEU A 319 -8.48 13.88 -55.79
N VAL A 320 -7.48 14.77 -55.77
CA VAL A 320 -6.47 14.82 -54.72
C VAL A 320 -7.17 15.39 -53.48
N GLU A 321 -7.59 14.49 -52.58
CA GLU A 321 -8.15 14.83 -51.27
C GLU A 321 -7.06 15.38 -50.35
N ALA A 322 -7.33 16.53 -49.73
CA ALA A 322 -6.57 17.00 -48.59
C ALA A 322 -6.72 15.99 -47.44
N PRO A 323 -5.64 15.68 -46.69
CA PRO A 323 -5.70 14.68 -45.63
C PRO A 323 -6.66 15.14 -44.52
N VAL A 324 -7.73 14.39 -44.33
CA VAL A 324 -8.64 14.50 -43.20
C VAL A 324 -7.91 14.07 -41.92
N SER A 325 -7.84 14.99 -40.94
CA SER A 325 -7.37 14.74 -39.58
C SER A 325 -8.20 13.63 -38.95
N SER A 326 -7.58 12.49 -38.74
CA SER A 326 -8.15 11.41 -37.95
C SER A 326 -7.11 10.94 -36.95
N LEU A 327 -7.06 11.62 -35.81
CA LEU A 327 -6.64 10.94 -34.59
C LEU A 327 -7.61 9.76 -34.36
N PRO A 328 -7.12 8.54 -34.07
CA PRO A 328 -5.74 8.17 -33.76
C PRO A 328 -4.83 8.08 -35.00
N THR A 329 -3.59 8.57 -34.89
CA THR A 329 -2.59 8.43 -35.96
C THR A 329 -2.19 6.95 -36.15
N PRO A 330 -1.76 6.52 -37.35
CA PRO A 330 -1.14 5.21 -37.52
C PRO A 330 0.13 5.06 -36.67
N VAL A 331 0.47 3.82 -36.29
CA VAL A 331 1.69 3.52 -35.52
C VAL A 331 2.92 3.94 -36.34
N ARG A 332 3.75 4.82 -35.77
CA ARG A 332 5.00 5.31 -36.38
C ARG A 332 6.15 5.29 -35.37
N ASP A 333 7.37 5.41 -35.90
CA ASP A 333 8.59 5.56 -35.10
C ASP A 333 8.81 7.05 -34.76
N TRP A 334 8.49 7.41 -33.53
CA TRP A 334 8.77 8.72 -32.94
C TRP A 334 10.20 8.74 -32.40
N LYS A 335 10.91 9.86 -32.51
CA LYS A 335 12.24 10.03 -31.91
C LYS A 335 12.15 10.99 -30.74
N ASP A 336 12.71 10.58 -29.61
CA ASP A 336 12.93 11.53 -28.51
C ASP A 336 14.08 12.50 -28.81
N SER A 337 14.30 13.48 -27.94
CA SER A 337 15.38 14.47 -28.05
C SER A 337 16.78 13.86 -27.95
N SER A 338 16.90 12.61 -27.47
CA SER A 338 18.14 11.83 -27.49
C SER A 338 18.34 11.03 -28.78
N GLY A 339 17.36 11.06 -29.70
CA GLY A 339 17.34 10.29 -30.94
C GLY A 339 16.91 8.84 -30.76
N ARG A 340 16.39 8.45 -29.60
CA ARG A 340 15.93 7.09 -29.34
C ARG A 340 14.55 6.89 -30.00
N PRO A 341 14.39 5.85 -30.84
CA PRO A 341 13.11 5.58 -31.48
C PRO A 341 12.11 4.96 -30.50
N MET A 342 10.85 5.32 -30.65
CA MET A 342 9.69 4.86 -29.90
C MET A 342 8.55 4.60 -30.87
N ARG A 343 8.10 3.35 -30.96
CA ARG A 343 7.06 2.94 -31.91
C ARG A 343 5.68 2.96 -31.25
N ALA A 344 4.84 3.92 -31.62
CA ALA A 344 3.53 4.13 -31.02
C ALA A 344 2.56 4.88 -31.95
N ALA A 345 1.26 4.82 -31.65
CA ALA A 345 0.21 5.64 -32.24
C ALA A 345 -0.19 6.74 -31.26
N MET A 346 -0.28 8.00 -31.70
CA MET A 346 -0.85 9.09 -30.91
C MET A 346 -2.37 9.00 -30.93
N ILE A 347 -2.99 8.95 -29.74
CA ILE A 347 -4.45 8.81 -29.58
C ILE A 347 -5.10 10.18 -29.47
N ARG A 348 -4.66 11.02 -28.53
CA ARG A 348 -5.22 12.35 -28.23
C ARG A 348 -4.23 13.22 -27.46
N PHE A 349 -4.53 14.51 -27.35
CA PHE A 349 -3.87 15.40 -26.40
C PHE A 349 -4.53 15.26 -25.02
N THR A 350 -3.74 15.26 -23.95
CA THR A 350 -4.25 15.08 -22.57
C THR A 350 -4.57 16.42 -21.89
N ASN A 351 -4.08 17.52 -22.43
CA ASN A 351 -4.31 18.87 -21.89
C ASN A 351 -4.76 19.88 -22.96
N GLU A 352 -5.42 20.94 -22.52
CA GLU A 352 -5.93 22.01 -23.39
C GLU A 352 -4.80 22.79 -24.09
N GLU A 353 -3.66 22.94 -23.42
CA GLU A 353 -2.45 23.56 -23.98
C GLU A 353 -1.77 22.69 -25.06
N ARG A 354 -2.25 21.44 -25.25
CA ARG A 354 -1.70 20.46 -26.18
C ARG A 354 -0.19 20.22 -26.00
N SER A 355 0.35 20.43 -24.79
CA SER A 355 1.76 20.19 -24.50
C SER A 355 2.07 18.74 -24.12
N THR A 356 1.04 17.91 -23.87
CA THR A 356 1.19 16.47 -23.58
C THR A 356 0.27 15.63 -24.46
N GLY A 357 0.82 14.57 -25.05
CA GLY A 357 0.08 13.61 -25.87
C GLY A 357 -0.01 12.23 -25.22
N GLU A 358 -1.15 11.55 -25.42
CA GLU A 358 -1.37 10.16 -25.06
C GLU A 358 -0.99 9.24 -26.23
N PHE A 359 -0.06 8.31 -26.00
CA PHE A 359 0.47 7.40 -27.01
C PHE A 359 0.17 5.94 -26.63
N LYS A 360 -0.14 5.12 -27.63
CA LYS A 360 -0.37 3.68 -27.49
C LYS A 360 0.67 2.89 -28.28
N ARG A 361 1.42 2.03 -27.60
CA ARG A 361 2.37 1.10 -28.22
C ARG A 361 1.67 -0.09 -28.87
N GLU A 362 2.40 -0.82 -29.70
CA GLU A 362 1.90 -2.05 -30.36
C GLU A 362 1.50 -3.14 -29.34
N ASP A 363 2.08 -3.14 -28.14
CA ASP A 363 1.72 -4.05 -27.03
C ASP A 363 0.41 -3.64 -26.30
N GLY A 364 -0.22 -2.54 -26.73
CA GLY A 364 -1.45 -2.01 -26.14
C GLY A 364 -1.21 -1.11 -24.92
N GLN A 365 0.04 -0.94 -24.47
CA GLN A 365 0.36 -0.06 -23.34
C GLN A 365 0.16 1.40 -23.75
N VAL A 366 -0.60 2.13 -22.93
CA VAL A 366 -0.85 3.56 -23.08
C VAL A 366 0.01 4.34 -22.09
N PHE A 367 0.59 5.45 -22.53
CA PHE A 367 1.42 6.33 -21.71
C PHE A 367 1.40 7.76 -22.25
N GLU A 368 1.67 8.71 -21.36
CA GLU A 368 1.71 10.14 -21.69
C GLU A 368 3.14 10.61 -21.92
N VAL A 369 3.34 11.42 -22.96
CA VAL A 369 4.65 12.00 -23.28
C VAL A 369 4.51 13.51 -23.49
N PRO A 370 5.24 14.33 -22.71
CA PRO A 370 5.42 15.74 -22.97
C PRO A 370 6.03 15.99 -24.36
N LEU A 371 5.42 16.88 -25.15
CA LEU A 371 5.80 17.09 -26.55
C LEU A 371 7.19 17.71 -26.73
N ASP A 372 7.70 18.40 -25.71
CA ASP A 372 9.04 18.98 -25.66
C ASP A 372 10.14 17.91 -25.78
N ARG A 373 9.83 16.66 -25.41
CA ARG A 373 10.76 15.52 -25.48
C ARG A 373 10.94 14.93 -26.87
N PHE A 374 10.12 15.28 -27.86
CA PHE A 374 10.27 14.76 -29.23
C PHE A 374 11.32 15.54 -30.03
N SER A 375 11.82 14.90 -31.09
CA SER A 375 12.65 15.54 -32.12
C SER A 375 11.90 16.69 -32.81
N ASP A 376 12.63 17.63 -33.40
CA ASP A 376 12.01 18.79 -34.07
C ASP A 376 11.15 18.38 -35.27
N GLU A 377 11.53 17.31 -35.98
CA GLU A 377 10.73 16.71 -37.06
C GLU A 377 9.38 16.20 -36.56
N ASP A 378 9.38 15.46 -35.45
CA ASP A 378 8.15 14.93 -34.85
C ASP A 378 7.29 16.03 -34.22
N LYS A 379 7.91 17.08 -33.65
CA LYS A 379 7.19 18.26 -33.15
C LYS A 379 6.43 18.96 -34.27
N GLN A 380 7.05 19.16 -35.44
CA GLN A 380 6.38 19.75 -36.60
C GLN A 380 5.23 18.89 -37.09
N PHE A 381 5.39 17.56 -37.09
CA PHE A 381 4.30 16.65 -37.43
C PHE A 381 3.14 16.77 -36.44
N ILE A 382 3.40 16.79 -35.13
CA ILE A 382 2.34 16.91 -34.11
C ILE A 382 1.64 18.28 -34.20
N GLN A 383 2.37 19.35 -34.50
CA GLN A 383 1.79 20.68 -34.76
C GLN A 383 0.86 20.64 -35.98
N SER A 384 1.26 19.95 -37.06
CA SER A 384 0.40 19.80 -38.24
C SER A 384 -0.90 19.03 -37.98
N LEU A 385 -0.92 18.14 -36.98
CA LEU A 385 -2.14 17.46 -36.52
C LEU A 385 -3.03 18.37 -35.69
N SER A 386 -2.46 19.42 -35.10
CA SER A 386 -3.17 20.34 -34.21
C SER A 386 -3.82 21.50 -34.98
N ASP A 387 -3.29 21.84 -36.16
CA ASP A 387 -3.82 22.85 -37.06
C ASP A 387 -4.99 22.35 -37.92
N GLN A 388 -5.24 21.03 -37.88
CA GLN A 388 -6.38 20.36 -38.51
C GLN A 388 -7.49 20.11 -37.49
#